data_AF-A0A957WLV4-F1
#
_entry.id   AF-A0A957WLV4-F1
#
_cell.length_a   1.000
_cell.length_b   1.000
_cell.length_c   1.000
_cell.angle_alpha   90.00
_cell.angle_beta   90.00
_cell.angle_gamma   90.00
#
_symmetry.space_group_name_H-M   'P 1'
#
loop_
_entity.id
_entity.type
_entity.pdbx_description
1 polymer ?
#
loop_
_entity_poly.entity_id
_entity_poly.type
_entity_poly.pdbx_seq_one_letter_code
_entity_poly.pdbx_strand_id
1 'polypeptide(L)'
;MSQHPVDLTALAWPVARLDEAIELLARRTGLGSVFHEAQSLPPELHQAGLAALGQWVQATADRLGLEAEPVAVTLAELDDLVHQAAPAILYLPPALNNPTASSLFLVLLAGRRQWLGPKAVSLLGPDLRVRRVQAKVIGDALSWPLVAPHLAAVDRLLAEAGVGEIRRERARQALLQEQLGGQALEVGWLLRPSPGSSLWLQARHTRLWRYPLILLGASLVLQGLTVVTWWIIGRGSLTGQFEWAW
;
A
#
# COMPACT_ATOMS: atom_id res chain seq x y z
N MET A 1 7.88 -17.60 22.71
CA MET A 1 8.66 -18.14 21.59
C MET A 1 9.19 -16.98 20.77
N SER A 2 10.51 -16.95 20.66
CA SER A 2 11.38 -15.85 20.31
C SER A 2 11.23 -15.42 18.84
N GLN A 3 10.73 -14.22 18.59
CA GLN A 3 10.99 -13.51 17.33
C GLN A 3 12.02 -12.45 17.67
N HIS A 4 13.21 -12.51 17.06
CA HIS A 4 14.11 -11.36 17.06
C HIS A 4 13.28 -10.14 16.62
N PRO A 5 13.21 -9.06 17.41
CA PRO A 5 12.54 -7.86 16.94
C PRO A 5 13.31 -7.43 15.71
N VAL A 6 12.66 -7.53 14.54
CA VAL A 6 13.21 -6.90 13.35
C VAL A 6 13.34 -5.43 13.74
N ASP A 7 14.58 -4.95 13.79
CA ASP A 7 14.83 -3.57 14.17
C ASP A 7 14.33 -2.67 13.05
N LEU A 8 13.07 -2.22 13.20
CA LEU A 8 12.41 -1.35 12.22
C LEU A 8 13.14 -0.01 12.12
N THR A 9 13.82 0.43 13.17
CA THR A 9 14.56 1.71 13.13
C THR A 9 15.74 1.65 12.16
N ALA A 10 16.41 0.50 12.05
CA ALA A 10 17.47 0.28 11.06
C ALA A 10 16.96 0.23 9.61
N LEU A 11 15.66 -0.02 9.41
CA LEU A 11 15.00 -0.03 8.10
C LEU A 11 14.26 1.26 7.78
N ALA A 12 14.13 2.15 8.77
CA ALA A 12 13.42 3.39 8.61
C ALA A 12 14.30 4.48 7.99
N TRP A 13 13.66 5.33 7.22
CA TRP A 13 14.25 6.50 6.60
C TRP A 13 14.19 7.67 7.57
N PRO A 14 15.29 8.42 7.75
CA PRO A 14 15.24 9.68 8.47
C PRO A 14 14.41 10.70 7.67
N VAL A 15 13.70 11.58 8.39
CA VAL A 15 12.92 12.68 7.80
C VAL A 15 13.71 13.51 6.79
N ALA A 16 15.01 13.68 7.01
CA ALA A 16 15.92 14.42 6.13
C ALA A 16 16.08 13.82 4.72
N ARG A 17 15.77 12.53 4.55
CA ARG A 17 15.88 11.78 3.27
C ARG A 17 14.51 11.33 2.76
N LEU A 18 13.44 12.00 3.20
CA LEU A 18 12.07 11.66 2.80
C LEU A 18 11.80 11.91 1.31
N ASP A 19 12.45 12.93 0.73
CA ASP A 19 12.47 13.22 -0.71
C ASP A 19 13.01 12.03 -1.50
N GLU A 20 14.18 11.56 -1.11
CA GLU A 20 14.84 10.42 -1.74
C GLU A 20 14.00 9.15 -1.61
N ALA A 21 13.38 8.94 -0.44
CA ALA A 21 12.46 7.84 -0.20
C ALA A 21 11.26 7.85 -1.16
N ILE A 22 10.59 9.01 -1.34
CA ILE A 22 9.45 9.17 -2.25
C ILE A 22 9.90 8.91 -3.69
N GLU A 23 11.03 9.49 -4.10
CA GLU A 23 11.54 9.34 -5.46
C GLU A 23 11.90 7.87 -5.77
N LEU A 24 12.58 7.19 -4.85
CA LEU A 24 12.91 5.78 -5.00
C LEU A 24 11.68 4.88 -4.98
N LEU A 25 10.68 5.21 -4.15
CA LEU A 25 9.40 4.51 -4.15
C LEU A 25 8.73 4.65 -5.51
N ALA A 26 8.67 5.86 -6.07
CA ALA A 26 8.13 6.13 -7.41
C ALA A 26 8.89 5.37 -8.51
N ARG A 27 10.22 5.35 -8.46
CA ARG A 27 11.09 4.62 -9.40
C ARG A 27 10.88 3.12 -9.34
N ARG A 28 10.82 2.54 -8.13
CA ARG A 28 10.69 1.08 -7.92
C ARG A 28 9.31 0.54 -8.25
N THR A 29 8.29 1.37 -8.08
CA THR A 29 6.89 1.02 -8.36
C THR A 29 6.48 1.36 -9.79
N GLY A 30 7.30 2.13 -10.51
CA GLY A 30 7.00 2.59 -11.86
C GLY A 30 5.77 3.51 -11.88
N LEU A 31 5.59 4.35 -10.86
CA LEU A 31 4.46 5.27 -10.77
C LEU A 31 4.80 6.69 -11.27
N GLY A 32 6.07 7.08 -11.27
CA GLY A 32 6.51 8.42 -11.68
C GLY A 32 6.70 8.55 -13.19
N SER A 33 6.24 9.66 -13.77
CA SER A 33 6.39 9.96 -15.21
C SER A 33 7.49 10.97 -15.52
N VAL A 34 7.80 11.86 -14.57
CA VAL A 34 8.81 12.92 -14.71
C VAL A 34 9.65 12.97 -13.43
N PHE A 35 10.95 12.73 -13.56
CA PHE A 35 11.88 12.84 -12.43
C PHE A 35 12.58 14.20 -12.50
N HIS A 36 12.31 15.04 -11.52
CA HIS A 36 13.06 16.28 -11.29
C HIS A 36 14.09 16.08 -10.19
N GLU A 37 15.10 16.96 -10.17
CA GLU A 37 16.12 17.00 -9.12
C GLU A 37 15.46 17.07 -7.73
N ALA A 38 15.91 16.15 -6.86
CA ALA A 38 15.43 16.03 -5.49
C ALA A 38 15.68 17.34 -4.74
N GLN A 39 14.65 17.83 -4.04
CA GLN A 39 14.76 19.02 -3.23
C GLN A 39 14.73 18.59 -1.77
N SER A 40 15.81 18.90 -1.05
CA SER A 40 15.93 18.52 0.35
C SER A 40 14.81 19.14 1.18
N LEU A 41 14.27 18.35 2.11
CA LEU A 41 13.29 18.83 3.07
C LEU A 41 13.87 20.00 3.89
N PRO A 42 13.15 21.12 4.04
CA PRO A 42 13.58 22.22 4.92
C PRO A 42 13.82 21.75 6.37
N PRO A 43 14.87 22.24 7.05
CA PRO A 43 15.20 21.84 8.42
C PRO A 43 14.06 22.11 9.41
N GLU A 44 13.23 23.13 9.19
CA GLU A 44 12.09 23.48 10.03
C GLU A 44 11.02 22.37 10.06
N LEU A 45 10.90 21.61 8.96
CA LEU A 45 9.94 20.52 8.85
C LEU A 45 10.42 19.21 9.47
N HIS A 46 11.68 19.10 9.87
CA HIS A 46 12.23 17.87 10.45
C HIS A 46 11.61 17.49 11.80
N GLN A 47 11.10 18.49 12.53
CA GLN A 47 10.42 18.33 13.81
C GLN A 47 8.91 18.63 13.71
N ALA A 48 8.42 18.90 12.50
CA ALA A 48 7.02 19.23 12.28
C ALA A 48 6.14 17.97 12.35
N GLY A 49 4.88 18.15 12.76
CA GLY A 49 3.91 17.07 12.82
C GLY A 49 3.50 16.55 11.44
N LEU A 50 2.82 15.40 11.43
CA LEU A 50 2.28 14.75 10.23
C LEU A 50 1.52 15.72 9.31
N ALA A 51 0.68 16.60 9.84
CA ALA A 51 -0.08 17.55 9.03
C ALA A 51 0.80 18.51 8.19
N ALA A 52 1.87 19.05 8.79
CA ALA A 52 2.78 19.96 8.10
C ALA A 52 3.67 19.22 7.10
N LEU A 53 4.14 18.02 7.48
CA LEU A 53 4.84 17.12 6.56
C LEU A 53 3.97 16.71 5.38
N GLY A 54 2.65 16.53 5.60
CA GLY A 54 1.71 16.12 4.56
C GLY A 54 1.62 17.10 3.40
N GLN A 55 1.68 18.40 3.67
CA GLN A 55 1.70 19.42 2.61
C GLN A 55 2.96 19.31 1.75
N TRP A 56 4.10 19.04 2.39
CA TRP A 56 5.37 18.87 1.69
C TRP A 56 5.43 17.54 0.92
N VAL A 57 4.92 16.46 1.51
CA VAL A 57 4.82 15.14 0.85
C VAL A 57 3.92 15.23 -0.37
N GLN A 58 2.77 15.92 -0.27
CA GLN A 58 1.88 16.17 -1.40
C GLN A 58 2.59 16.98 -2.49
N ALA A 59 3.23 18.10 -2.16
CA ALA A 59 3.96 18.91 -3.13
C ALA A 59 5.09 18.13 -3.85
N THR A 60 5.76 17.22 -3.11
CA THR A 60 6.80 16.35 -3.67
C THR A 60 6.20 15.27 -4.58
N ALA A 61 5.07 14.67 -4.18
CA ALA A 61 4.33 13.71 -4.98
C ALA A 61 3.82 14.34 -6.28
N ASP A 62 3.22 15.54 -6.22
CA ASP A 62 2.67 16.27 -7.37
C ASP A 62 3.74 16.49 -8.45
N ARG A 63 4.96 16.86 -8.05
CA ARG A 63 6.11 17.03 -8.96
C ARG A 63 6.52 15.76 -9.69
N LEU A 64 6.24 14.59 -9.10
CA LEU A 64 6.51 13.28 -9.68
C LEU A 64 5.31 12.73 -10.48
N GLY A 65 4.21 13.48 -10.55
CA GLY A 65 2.93 13.04 -11.13
C GLY A 65 2.16 12.06 -10.24
N LEU A 66 2.43 12.07 -8.94
CA LEU A 66 1.78 11.23 -7.94
C LEU A 66 0.85 12.06 -7.06
N GLU A 67 -0.09 11.40 -6.41
CA GLU A 67 -0.91 11.96 -5.34
C GLU A 67 -0.58 11.26 -4.02
N ALA A 68 -0.42 12.03 -2.96
CA ALA A 68 -0.18 11.52 -1.61
C ALA A 68 -1.48 11.59 -0.79
N GLU A 69 -2.18 10.46 -0.70
CA GLU A 69 -3.42 10.37 0.06
C GLU A 69 -3.11 10.11 1.53
N PRO A 70 -3.48 11.02 2.47
CA PRO A 70 -3.32 10.77 3.89
C PRO A 70 -4.20 9.62 4.33
N VAL A 71 -3.65 8.73 5.16
CA VAL A 71 -4.37 7.55 5.65
C VAL A 71 -4.51 7.60 7.16
N ALA A 72 -5.78 7.54 7.57
CA ALA A 72 -6.18 7.30 8.94
C ALA A 72 -6.84 5.92 9.03
N VAL A 73 -6.46 5.12 10.03
CA VAL A 73 -6.93 3.74 10.20
C VAL A 73 -7.14 3.41 11.66
N THR A 74 -8.10 2.54 11.94
CA THR A 74 -8.35 2.06 13.29
C THR A 74 -7.31 1.02 13.70
N LEU A 75 -7.11 0.82 15.01
CA LEU A 75 -6.21 -0.21 15.52
C LEU A 75 -6.59 -1.62 15.04
N ALA A 76 -7.89 -1.87 14.82
CA ALA A 76 -8.39 -3.17 14.34
C ALA A 76 -8.03 -3.45 12.87
N GLU A 77 -7.96 -2.42 12.04
CA GLU A 77 -7.72 -2.52 10.59
C GLU A 77 -6.24 -2.34 10.21
N LEU A 78 -5.39 -1.97 11.17
CA LEU A 78 -4.01 -1.57 10.95
C LEU A 78 -3.18 -2.64 10.24
N ASP A 79 -3.25 -3.90 10.67
CA ASP A 79 -2.50 -5.00 10.07
C ASP A 79 -2.92 -5.27 8.62
N ASP A 80 -4.23 -5.18 8.35
CA ASP A 80 -4.79 -5.38 7.01
C ASP A 80 -4.46 -4.23 6.09
N LEU A 81 -4.43 -3.00 6.62
CA LEU A 81 -3.99 -1.82 5.91
C LEU A 81 -2.51 -1.94 5.57
N VAL A 82 -1.62 -2.22 6.52
CA VAL A 82 -0.18 -2.37 6.26
C VAL A 82 0.07 -3.39 5.15
N HIS A 83 -0.70 -4.48 5.12
CA HIS A 83 -0.58 -5.49 4.08
C HIS A 83 -1.01 -5.01 2.68
N GLN A 84 -2.00 -4.14 2.59
CA GLN A 84 -2.64 -3.70 1.34
C GLN A 84 -2.22 -2.30 0.88
N ALA A 85 -1.62 -1.51 1.76
CA ALA A 85 -1.30 -0.10 1.57
C ALA A 85 -0.14 0.16 0.61
N ALA A 86 0.51 -0.87 0.06
CA ALA A 86 1.63 -0.62 -0.82
C ALA A 86 1.18 -0.11 -2.20
N PRO A 87 1.80 0.96 -2.75
CA PRO A 87 2.93 1.69 -2.20
C PRO A 87 2.54 2.80 -1.20
N ALA A 88 3.19 2.79 -0.03
CA ALA A 88 2.92 3.71 1.07
C ALA A 88 4.21 4.20 1.74
N ILE A 89 4.10 5.35 2.40
CA ILE A 89 5.06 5.85 3.36
C ILE A 89 4.36 5.91 4.71
N LEU A 90 4.83 5.12 5.66
CA LEU A 90 4.28 5.09 7.00
C LEU A 90 5.18 5.84 7.98
N TYR A 91 4.59 6.70 8.80
CA TYR A 91 5.28 7.42 9.85
C TYR A 91 5.48 6.52 11.06
N LEU A 92 6.73 6.34 11.47
CA LEU A 92 7.07 5.64 12.70
C LEU A 92 7.17 6.69 13.83
N PRO A 93 6.25 6.67 14.80
CA PRO A 93 6.28 7.65 15.87
C PRO A 93 7.58 7.53 16.69
N PRO A 94 8.16 8.64 17.16
CA PRO A 94 9.34 8.60 18.00
C PRO A 94 9.04 7.79 19.27
N ALA A 95 9.99 6.96 19.68
CA ALA A 95 9.85 6.18 20.90
C ALA A 95 9.66 7.13 22.09
N LEU A 96 8.68 6.85 22.95
CA LEU A 96 8.33 7.63 24.16
C LEU A 96 9.54 8.01 25.04
N ASN A 97 10.61 7.21 25.02
CA ASN A 97 11.80 7.41 25.84
C ASN A 97 12.86 8.35 25.21
N ASN A 98 12.67 8.78 23.95
CA ASN A 98 13.55 9.75 23.29
C ASN A 98 12.73 10.68 22.38
N PRO A 99 12.08 11.71 22.94
CA PRO A 99 11.31 12.69 22.16
C PRO A 99 12.17 13.56 21.24
N THR A 100 13.49 13.56 21.42
CA THR A 100 14.47 14.21 20.51
C THR A 100 14.92 13.31 19.36
N ALA A 101 14.46 12.06 19.30
CA ALA A 101 14.74 11.20 18.16
C ALA A 101 14.09 11.77 16.90
N SER A 102 14.86 11.85 15.81
CA SER A 102 14.37 12.31 14.52
C SER A 102 13.19 11.46 14.05
N SER A 103 12.17 12.09 13.46
CA SER A 103 11.05 11.38 12.84
C SER A 103 11.55 10.37 11.81
N LEU A 104 11.04 9.14 11.90
CA LEU A 104 11.42 8.02 11.07
C LEU A 104 10.24 7.58 10.20
N PHE A 105 10.53 7.13 8.97
CA PHE A 105 9.51 6.72 8.00
C PHE A 105 9.81 5.34 7.42
N LEU A 106 8.80 4.51 7.25
CA LEU A 106 8.89 3.22 6.59
C LEU A 106 8.34 3.33 5.17
N VAL A 107 9.14 2.90 4.20
CA VAL A 107 8.78 2.91 2.77
C VAL A 107 8.31 1.52 2.37
N LEU A 108 7.02 1.38 2.09
CA LEU A 108 6.38 0.11 1.77
C LEU A 108 6.30 -0.08 0.24
N LEU A 109 6.88 -1.18 -0.20
CA LEU A 109 6.76 -1.72 -1.55
C LEU A 109 5.76 -2.87 -1.57
N ALA A 110 5.11 -3.06 -2.72
CA ALA A 110 4.09 -4.09 -2.90
C ALA A 110 4.55 -5.47 -2.40
N GLY A 111 3.76 -6.06 -1.50
CA GLY A 111 3.94 -7.44 -1.06
C GLY A 111 3.58 -8.40 -2.20
N ARG A 112 4.41 -9.42 -2.44
CA ARG A 112 4.03 -10.49 -3.37
C ARG A 112 3.01 -11.38 -2.65
N ARG A 113 1.77 -11.45 -3.17
CA ARG A 113 0.70 -12.29 -2.61
C ARG A 113 1.17 -13.75 -2.54
N GLN A 114 1.44 -14.23 -1.33
CA GLN A 114 1.84 -15.62 -1.09
C GLN A 114 0.60 -16.37 -0.60
N TRP A 115 0.21 -17.42 -1.32
CA TRP A 115 -1.04 -18.16 -1.05
C TRP A 115 -0.97 -19.01 0.23
N LEU A 116 0.23 -19.26 0.77
CA LEU A 116 0.50 -20.22 1.85
C LEU A 116 1.49 -19.69 2.93
N GLY A 117 1.60 -18.37 3.13
CA GLY A 117 2.56 -17.79 4.08
C GLY A 117 1.99 -16.63 4.90
N PRO A 118 2.67 -16.24 6.00
CA PRO A 118 2.27 -15.07 6.80
C PRO A 118 2.25 -13.80 5.94
N LYS A 119 1.32 -12.88 6.23
CA LYS A 119 1.18 -11.59 5.55
C LYS A 119 2.47 -10.77 5.70
N ALA A 120 3.30 -10.78 4.66
CA ALA A 120 4.58 -10.09 4.63
C ALA A 120 4.55 -8.94 3.61
N VAL A 121 5.23 -7.84 3.95
CA VAL A 121 5.37 -6.64 3.13
C VAL A 121 6.86 -6.40 2.86
N SER A 122 7.16 -5.82 1.71
CA SER A 122 8.53 -5.48 1.34
C SER A 122 8.79 -4.03 1.76
N LEU A 123 9.80 -3.79 2.57
CA LEU A 123 10.27 -2.46 2.95
C LEU A 123 11.50 -2.08 2.13
N LEU A 124 11.59 -0.82 1.69
CA LEU A 124 12.81 -0.25 1.15
C LEU A 124 13.56 0.46 2.27
N GLY A 125 14.77 0.03 2.59
CA GLY A 125 15.62 0.70 3.58
C GLY A 125 16.45 1.85 2.98
N PRO A 126 17.04 2.72 3.83
CA PRO A 126 17.93 3.81 3.41
C PRO A 126 19.25 3.31 2.77
N ASP A 127 19.54 2.01 2.91
CA ASP A 127 20.61 1.27 2.23
C ASP A 127 20.24 0.86 0.79
N LEU A 128 19.07 1.30 0.29
CA LEU A 128 18.48 0.95 -1.01
C LEU A 128 18.16 -0.55 -1.16
N ARG A 129 18.22 -1.31 -0.06
CA ARG A 129 17.92 -2.74 -0.06
C ARG A 129 16.46 -2.98 0.31
N VAL A 130 15.87 -3.95 -0.36
CA VAL A 130 14.50 -4.39 -0.08
C VAL A 130 14.53 -5.52 0.94
N ARG A 131 13.83 -5.37 2.06
CA ARG A 131 13.72 -6.38 3.11
C ARG A 131 12.28 -6.76 3.37
N ARG A 132 12.00 -8.05 3.58
CA ARG A 132 10.65 -8.51 3.94
C ARG A 132 10.45 -8.46 5.44
N VAL A 133 9.34 -7.86 5.85
CA VAL A 133 8.91 -7.76 7.25
C VAL A 133 7.46 -8.19 7.35
N GLN A 134 7.08 -8.81 8.47
CA GLN A 134 5.70 -9.20 8.73
C GLN A 134 4.85 -7.95 8.98
N ALA A 135 3.64 -7.90 8.40
CA ALA A 135 2.73 -6.77 8.58
C ALA A 135 2.45 -6.49 10.06
N LYS A 136 2.28 -7.57 10.85
CA LYS A 136 2.06 -7.48 12.29
C LYS A 136 3.17 -6.75 13.06
N VAL A 137 4.44 -6.97 12.69
CA VAL A 137 5.56 -6.29 13.37
C VAL A 137 5.52 -4.78 13.12
N ILE A 138 5.08 -4.37 11.93
CA ILE A 138 4.90 -2.96 11.58
C ILE A 138 3.67 -2.40 12.31
N GLY A 139 2.55 -3.11 12.33
CA GLY A 139 1.33 -2.71 13.04
C GLY A 139 1.55 -2.55 14.56
N ASP A 140 2.23 -3.50 15.19
CA ASP A 140 2.61 -3.44 16.61
C ASP A 140 3.47 -2.19 16.90
N ALA A 141 4.40 -1.84 16.00
CA ALA A 141 5.26 -0.67 16.17
C ALA A 141 4.55 0.67 15.96
N LEU A 142 3.63 0.74 14.98
CA LEU A 142 2.82 1.94 14.72
C LEU A 142 1.82 2.21 15.84
N SER A 143 1.25 1.15 16.42
CA SER A 143 0.27 1.25 17.52
C SER A 143 0.90 1.43 18.89
N TRP A 144 2.20 1.15 19.04
CA TRP A 144 2.91 1.19 20.33
C TRP A 144 2.69 2.49 21.14
N PRO A 145 2.80 3.70 20.56
CA PRO A 145 2.63 4.93 21.34
C PRO A 145 1.20 5.12 21.87
N LEU A 146 0.21 4.58 21.16
CA LEU A 146 -1.19 4.64 21.57
C LEU A 146 -1.48 3.61 22.66
N VAL A 147 -0.90 2.42 22.54
CA VAL A 147 -1.15 1.30 23.46
C VAL A 147 -0.35 1.44 24.77
N ALA A 148 0.91 1.90 24.70
CA ALA A 148 1.84 1.94 25.83
C ALA A 148 1.30 2.64 27.10
N PRO A 149 0.61 3.79 27.03
CA PRO A 149 0.03 4.45 28.21
C PRO A 149 -1.05 3.62 28.90
N HIS A 150 -1.81 2.83 28.12
CA HIS A 150 -2.95 2.06 28.60
C HIS A 150 -2.57 0.67 29.12
N LEU A 151 -1.41 0.12 28.71
CA LEU A 151 -0.95 -1.21 29.11
C LEU A 151 -0.90 -1.39 30.62
N ALA A 152 -0.33 -0.42 31.35
CA ALA A 152 -0.19 -0.52 32.80
C ALA A 152 -1.55 -0.56 33.51
N ALA A 153 -2.52 0.22 33.03
CA ALA A 153 -3.87 0.24 33.58
C ALA A 153 -4.64 -1.05 33.27
N VAL A 154 -4.57 -1.52 32.01
CA VAL A 154 -5.22 -2.77 31.58
C VAL A 154 -4.63 -3.98 32.31
N ASP A 155 -3.31 -4.04 32.47
CA ASP A 155 -2.65 -5.13 33.20
C ASP A 155 -3.03 -5.19 34.66
N ARG A 156 -3.17 -4.02 35.30
CA ARG A 156 -3.65 -3.94 36.67
C ARG A 156 -5.08 -4.46 36.80
N LEU A 157 -5.99 -4.06 35.91
CA LEU A 157 -7.36 -4.55 35.90
C LEU A 157 -7.44 -6.07 35.66
N LEU A 158 -6.62 -6.60 34.75
CA LEU A 158 -6.57 -8.04 34.48
C LEU A 158 -5.98 -8.84 35.66
N ALA A 159 -5.03 -8.27 36.39
CA ALA A 159 -4.48 -8.86 37.60
C ALA A 159 -5.50 -8.87 38.74
N GLU A 160 -6.20 -7.75 38.96
CA GLU A 160 -7.27 -7.62 39.97
C GLU A 160 -8.46 -8.54 39.68
N ALA A 161 -8.80 -8.76 38.40
CA ALA A 161 -9.84 -9.70 37.96
C ALA A 161 -9.43 -11.19 38.03
N GLY A 162 -8.21 -11.50 38.48
CA GLY A 162 -7.73 -12.89 38.62
C GLY A 162 -7.51 -13.61 37.28
N VAL A 163 -7.29 -12.88 36.18
CA VAL A 163 -7.05 -13.49 34.87
C VAL A 163 -5.65 -14.11 34.85
N GLY A 164 -5.61 -15.44 34.71
CA GLY A 164 -4.37 -16.21 34.62
C GLY A 164 -3.49 -15.79 33.44
N GLU A 165 -2.16 -15.89 33.60
CA GLU A 165 -1.17 -15.35 32.67
C GLU A 165 -1.33 -15.83 31.22
N ILE A 166 -1.79 -17.07 31.03
CA ILE A 166 -2.02 -17.69 29.71
C ILE A 166 -3.15 -16.97 28.94
N ARG A 167 -4.15 -16.43 29.64
CA ARG A 167 -5.28 -15.70 29.04
C ARG A 167 -5.09 -14.19 29.07
N ARG A 168 -4.16 -13.69 29.88
CA ARG A 168 -3.89 -12.27 30.09
C ARG A 168 -3.57 -11.54 28.78
N GLU A 169 -2.74 -12.13 27.92
CA GLU A 169 -2.39 -11.51 26.64
C GLU A 169 -3.60 -11.41 25.68
N ARG A 170 -4.44 -12.45 25.62
CA ARG A 170 -5.67 -12.40 24.81
C ARG A 170 -6.68 -11.41 25.36
N ALA A 171 -6.86 -11.37 26.68
CA ALA A 171 -7.77 -10.45 27.34
C ALA A 171 -7.30 -8.99 27.21
N ARG A 172 -5.98 -8.76 27.30
CA ARG A 172 -5.34 -7.47 27.04
C ARG A 172 -5.61 -6.99 25.62
N GLN A 173 -5.37 -7.86 24.62
CA GLN A 173 -5.63 -7.52 23.22
C GLN A 173 -7.12 -7.22 22.97
N ALA A 174 -8.04 -8.00 23.54
CA ALA A 174 -9.48 -7.77 23.42
C ALA A 174 -9.90 -6.43 24.05
N LEU A 175 -9.42 -6.12 25.26
CA LEU A 175 -9.74 -4.86 25.95
C LEU A 175 -9.15 -3.65 25.22
N LEU A 176 -7.93 -3.75 24.69
CA LEU A 176 -7.32 -2.68 23.91
C LEU A 176 -8.07 -2.47 22.59
N GLN A 177 -8.52 -3.54 21.92
CA GLN A 177 -9.36 -3.42 20.74
C GLN A 177 -10.72 -2.79 21.06
N GLU A 178 -11.33 -3.11 22.20
CA GLU A 178 -12.62 -2.53 22.61
C GLU A 178 -12.49 -1.04 22.97
N GLN A 179 -11.42 -0.66 23.68
CA GLN A 179 -11.22 0.71 24.16
C GLN A 179 -10.63 1.65 23.08
N LEU A 180 -9.75 1.13 22.21
CA LEU A 180 -9.00 1.93 21.24
C LEU A 180 -9.37 1.60 19.78
N GLY A 181 -10.24 0.63 19.54
CA GLY A 181 -10.65 0.22 18.19
C GLY A 181 -11.37 1.32 17.40
N GLY A 182 -11.98 2.29 18.08
CA GLY A 182 -12.62 3.44 17.42
C GLY A 182 -11.68 4.64 17.17
N GLN A 183 -10.46 4.62 17.69
CA GLN A 183 -9.53 5.74 17.52
C GLN A 183 -8.80 5.60 16.19
N ALA A 184 -8.95 6.64 15.35
CA ALA A 184 -8.24 6.73 14.09
C ALA A 184 -6.78 7.14 14.34
N LEU A 185 -5.85 6.34 13.80
CA LEU A 185 -4.42 6.61 13.79
C LEU A 185 -4.03 7.11 12.41
N GLU A 186 -3.53 8.34 12.33
CA GLU A 186 -2.85 8.82 11.12
C GLU A 186 -1.51 8.10 11.01
N VAL A 187 -1.40 7.22 10.02
CA VAL A 187 -0.25 6.32 9.85
C VAL A 187 0.71 6.80 8.77
N GLY A 188 0.32 7.77 7.93
CA GLY A 188 1.15 8.31 6.86
C GLY A 188 0.38 8.52 5.56
N TRP A 189 1.02 8.21 4.44
CA TRP A 189 0.50 8.51 3.10
C TRP A 189 0.56 7.31 2.15
N LEU A 190 -0.50 7.13 1.37
CA LEU A 190 -0.51 6.26 0.19
C LEU A 190 -0.06 7.06 -1.02
N LEU A 191 0.84 6.49 -1.82
CA LEU A 191 1.18 7.08 -3.11
C LEU A 191 0.34 6.42 -4.20
N ARG A 192 -0.49 7.23 -4.87
CA ARG A 192 -1.28 6.80 -6.02
C ARG A 192 -0.82 7.55 -7.27
N PRO A 193 -0.87 6.92 -8.45
CA PRO A 193 -0.69 7.66 -9.69
C PRO A 193 -1.82 8.67 -9.82
N SER A 194 -1.52 9.93 -10.13
CA SER A 194 -2.58 10.91 -10.37
C SER A 194 -3.42 10.46 -11.58
N PRO A 195 -4.76 10.52 -11.53
CA PRO A 195 -5.65 10.03 -12.59
C PRO A 195 -5.41 10.67 -13.98
N GLY A 196 -4.60 11.75 -14.08
CA GLY A 196 -4.15 12.32 -15.34
C GLY A 196 -2.88 11.71 -15.96
N SER A 197 -2.14 10.85 -15.23
CA SER A 197 -0.78 10.41 -15.59
C SER A 197 -0.68 8.91 -15.90
N SER A 198 -1.27 8.52 -17.04
CA SER A 198 -0.94 7.32 -17.82
C SER A 198 -1.33 5.93 -17.26
N LEU A 199 -2.50 5.44 -17.71
CA LEU A 199 -2.89 4.02 -17.73
C LEU A 199 -1.87 3.09 -18.43
N TRP A 200 -0.95 3.68 -19.22
CA TRP A 200 0.09 2.99 -19.99
C TRP A 200 1.21 2.40 -19.13
N LEU A 201 1.55 2.99 -17.98
CA LEU A 201 2.55 2.41 -17.06
C LEU A 201 1.99 1.21 -16.28
N GLN A 202 0.70 1.22 -15.91
CA GLN A 202 0.04 0.05 -15.32
C GLN A 202 -0.11 -1.13 -16.30
N ALA A 203 -0.33 -0.84 -17.59
CA ALA A 203 -0.43 -1.84 -18.65
C ALA A 203 0.91 -2.54 -18.95
N ARG A 204 2.06 -1.94 -18.60
CA ARG A 204 3.38 -2.49 -18.91
C ARG A 204 3.91 -3.46 -17.84
N HIS A 205 3.45 -3.33 -16.59
CA HIS A 205 3.85 -4.23 -15.49
C HIS A 205 2.91 -5.40 -15.25
N THR A 206 1.65 -5.29 -15.67
CA THR A 206 0.77 -6.44 -15.75
C THR A 206 0.90 -7.06 -17.14
N ARG A 207 1.17 -8.36 -17.25
CA ARG A 207 1.08 -9.15 -18.51
C ARG A 207 -0.34 -9.19 -19.10
N LEU A 208 -1.18 -8.21 -18.78
CA LEU A 208 -2.56 -8.04 -19.16
C LEU A 208 -2.72 -7.64 -20.63
N TRP A 209 -1.64 -7.33 -21.35
CA TRP A 209 -1.69 -7.07 -22.80
C TRP A 209 -2.18 -8.26 -23.64
N ARG A 210 -2.11 -9.50 -23.11
CA ARG A 210 -2.61 -10.69 -23.81
C ARG A 210 -4.14 -10.76 -23.89
N TYR A 211 -4.85 -10.26 -22.87
CA TYR A 211 -6.32 -10.34 -22.82
C TYR A 211 -7.05 -9.42 -23.83
N PRO A 212 -6.66 -8.14 -24.04
CA PRO A 212 -7.29 -7.33 -25.07
C PRO A 212 -6.95 -7.83 -26.47
N LEU A 213 -5.77 -8.42 -26.70
CA LEU A 213 -5.41 -9.04 -27.98
C LEU A 213 -6.24 -10.28 -28.31
N ILE A 214 -6.54 -11.12 -27.30
CA ILE A 214 -7.44 -12.27 -27.47
C ILE A 214 -8.87 -11.80 -27.75
N LEU A 215 -9.35 -10.75 -27.08
CA LEU A 215 -10.66 -10.14 -27.34
C LEU A 215 -10.75 -9.51 -28.74
N LEU A 216 -9.72 -8.77 -29.17
CA LEU A 216 -9.60 -8.22 -30.52
C LEU A 216 -9.56 -9.33 -31.58
N GLY A 217 -8.78 -10.38 -31.34
CA GLY A 217 -8.71 -11.55 -32.22
C GLY A 217 -10.06 -12.27 -32.34
N ALA A 218 -10.73 -12.52 -31.22
CA ALA A 218 -12.06 -13.13 -31.21
C ALA A 218 -13.10 -12.26 -31.94
N SER A 219 -13.05 -10.94 -31.76
CA SER A 219 -13.94 -10.00 -32.45
C SER A 219 -13.70 -9.99 -33.97
N LEU A 220 -12.44 -10.01 -34.42
CA LEU A 220 -12.10 -10.10 -35.84
C LEU A 220 -12.54 -11.42 -36.48
N VAL A 221 -12.42 -12.55 -35.76
CA VAL A 221 -12.92 -13.85 -36.22
C VAL A 221 -14.43 -13.84 -36.38
N LEU A 222 -15.16 -13.25 -35.42
CA LEU A 222 -16.61 -13.14 -35.49
C LEU A 222 -17.06 -12.25 -36.66
N GLN A 223 -16.37 -11.13 -36.89
CA GLN A 223 -16.63 -10.29 -38.06
C GLN A 223 -16.31 -11.01 -39.37
N GLY A 224 -15.21 -11.77 -39.43
CA GLY A 224 -14.87 -12.59 -40.60
C GLY A 224 -15.95 -13.63 -40.91
N LEU A 225 -16.44 -14.35 -39.89
CA LEU A 225 -17.56 -15.30 -40.02
C LEU A 225 -18.84 -14.64 -40.51
N THR A 226 -19.10 -13.42 -40.05
CA THR A 226 -20.26 -12.64 -40.48
C THR A 226 -20.12 -12.28 -41.96
N VAL A 227 -18.97 -11.77 -42.39
CA VAL A 227 -18.69 -11.45 -43.81
C VAL A 227 -18.80 -12.69 -44.69
N VAL A 228 -18.29 -13.85 -44.25
CA VAL A 228 -18.43 -15.11 -44.99
C VAL A 228 -19.89 -15.54 -45.10
N THR A 229 -20.68 -15.40 -44.03
CA THR A 229 -22.12 -15.68 -44.04
C THR A 229 -22.84 -14.79 -45.05
N TRP A 230 -22.58 -13.48 -45.03
CA TRP A 230 -23.14 -12.53 -46.00
C TRP A 230 -22.68 -12.83 -47.43
N TRP A 231 -21.44 -13.26 -47.62
CA TRP A 231 -20.91 -13.61 -48.93
C TRP A 231 -21.54 -14.89 -49.50
N ILE A 232 -21.82 -15.88 -48.66
CA ILE A 232 -22.55 -17.11 -49.04
C ILE A 232 -24.00 -16.77 -49.40
N ILE A 233 -24.68 -15.95 -48.60
CA ILE A 233 -26.06 -15.51 -48.86
C ILE A 233 -26.12 -14.69 -50.17
N GLY A 234 -25.17 -13.77 -50.38
CA GLY A 234 -25.08 -12.96 -51.59
C GLY A 234 -24.73 -13.77 -52.84
N ARG A 235 -23.85 -14.78 -52.74
CA ARG A 235 -23.64 -15.73 -53.84
C ARG A 235 -24.90 -16.53 -54.14
N GLY A 236 -25.58 -17.03 -53.11
CA GLY A 236 -26.82 -17.80 -53.25
C GLY A 236 -27.93 -17.02 -53.94
N SER A 237 -28.08 -15.73 -53.62
CA SER A 237 -29.08 -14.87 -54.28
C SER A 237 -28.74 -14.55 -55.73
N LEU A 238 -27.44 -14.48 -56.07
CA LEU A 238 -26.99 -14.23 -57.44
C LEU A 238 -26.96 -15.50 -58.31
N THR A 239 -26.95 -16.70 -57.72
CA THR A 239 -27.01 -17.98 -58.46
C THR A 239 -28.43 -18.47 -58.78
N GLY A 240 -29.48 -17.70 -58.45
CA GLY A 240 -30.78 -17.84 -59.11
C GLY A 240 -31.49 -19.19 -58.96
N GLN A 241 -31.55 -19.74 -57.74
CA GLN A 241 -32.51 -20.81 -57.43
C GLN A 241 -33.49 -20.33 -56.36
N PHE A 242 -34.42 -19.49 -56.81
CA PHE A 242 -35.68 -19.25 -56.10
C PHE A 242 -36.60 -20.45 -56.38
N GLU A 243 -36.48 -21.52 -55.60
CA GLU A 243 -37.56 -22.51 -55.56
C GLU A 243 -38.69 -21.95 -54.68
N TRP A 244 -39.75 -21.51 -55.34
CA TRP A 244 -41.05 -21.29 -54.71
C TRP A 244 -41.62 -22.65 -54.31
N ALA A 245 -41.53 -22.99 -53.04
CA ALA A 245 -42.30 -24.07 -52.44
C ALA A 245 -43.42 -23.46 -51.60
N TRP A 246 -44.63 -23.56 -52.16
CA TRP A 246 -45.96 -23.39 -51.55
C TRP A 246 -46.17 -24.39 -50.42
#